data_AF-A0A8I2E514-F1
#
_entry.id   AF-A0A8I2E514-F1
#
_cell.length_a   1.000
_cell.length_b   1.000
_cell.length_c   1.000
_cell.angle_alpha   90.00
_cell.angle_beta   90.00
_cell.angle_gamma   90.00
#
_symmetry.space_group_name_H-M   'P 1'
#
loop_
_entity.id
_entity.type
_entity.pdbx_description
1 polymer ?
#
loop_
_entity_poly.entity_id
_entity_poly.type
_entity_poly.pdbx_seq_one_letter_code
_entity_poly.pdbx_strand_id
1 'polypeptide(L)'
;MQENDRGDLSIRLRGARLRQLRIRCGFRTQGALAAVLGCARSTIATWEASASIPRPDMLGKLCALLCVPVSELIEECGGPSLRSLRTAAGLRQVDMAGFLKISPSAYCDVETGRQAIPTRWFPVLASVFGRPEQDVRAMLNAGGRRAIDGRPRTG
;
A
#
# COMPACT_ATOMS: atom_id res chain seq x y z
N MET A 1 21.11 -9.82 13.39
CA MET A 1 20.58 -10.28 12.09
C MET A 1 19.32 -9.48 11.80
N GLN A 2 19.21 -8.99 10.57
CA GLN A 2 18.27 -7.95 10.16
C GLN A 2 16.82 -8.46 10.18
N GLU A 3 15.96 -7.83 10.98
CA GLU A 3 14.51 -8.03 10.95
C GLU A 3 13.86 -6.74 10.43
N ASN A 4 14.26 -6.36 9.21
CA ASN A 4 13.83 -5.14 8.54
C ASN A 4 12.90 -5.50 7.37
N ASP A 5 11.73 -6.06 7.69
CA ASP A 5 10.71 -6.41 6.68
C ASP A 5 9.28 -6.16 7.22
N ARG A 6 9.10 -5.01 7.89
CA ARG A 6 7.75 -4.43 8.03
C ARG A 6 7.41 -3.78 6.70
N GLY A 7 7.11 -4.63 5.72
CA GLY A 7 6.62 -4.24 4.41
C GLY A 7 5.54 -3.19 4.58
N ASP A 8 5.78 -2.06 3.92
CA ASP A 8 4.84 -0.96 3.74
C ASP A 8 3.47 -1.53 3.32
N LEU A 9 2.52 -1.60 4.26
CA LEU A 9 1.17 -2.18 4.07
C LEU A 9 0.25 -1.27 3.24
N SER A 10 0.82 -0.50 2.32
CA SER A 10 0.11 0.43 1.43
C SER A 10 -0.35 -0.23 0.13
N ILE A 11 0.00 -1.50 -0.11
CA ILE A 11 -0.41 -2.25 -1.30
C ILE A 11 -0.95 -3.62 -0.91
N ARG A 12 -1.97 -4.11 -1.60
CA ARG A 12 -2.55 -5.45 -1.45
C ARG A 12 -2.82 -6.04 -2.82
N LEU A 13 -2.72 -7.36 -2.92
CA LEU A 13 -3.11 -8.05 -4.16
C LEU A 13 -4.63 -8.15 -4.25
N ARG A 14 -5.19 -7.80 -5.41
CA ARG A 14 -6.60 -8.00 -5.76
C ARG A 14 -6.82 -9.46 -6.16
N GLY A 15 -6.91 -10.36 -5.18
CA GLY A 15 -7.09 -11.80 -5.42
C GLY A 15 -8.30 -12.15 -6.30
N ALA A 16 -9.42 -11.44 -6.13
CA ALA A 16 -10.60 -11.59 -6.99
C ALA A 16 -10.33 -11.17 -8.44
N ARG A 17 -9.54 -10.11 -8.66
CA ARG A 17 -9.16 -9.65 -10.01
C ARG A 17 -8.19 -10.61 -10.68
N LEU A 18 -7.22 -11.13 -9.92
CA LEU A 18 -6.33 -12.20 -10.37
C LEU A 18 -7.13 -13.42 -10.88
N ARG A 19 -8.13 -13.87 -10.12
CA ARG A 19 -9.00 -14.98 -10.53
C ARG A 19 -9.75 -14.69 -11.84
N GLN A 20 -10.29 -13.48 -11.99
CA GLN A 20 -10.98 -13.08 -13.23
C GLN A 20 -10.04 -13.09 -14.44
N LEU A 21 -8.85 -12.52 -14.29
CA LEU A 21 -7.85 -12.47 -15.35
C LEU A 21 -7.35 -13.87 -15.73
N ARG A 22 -7.12 -14.74 -14.73
CA ARG A 22 -6.78 -16.14 -14.97
C ARG A 22 -7.81 -16.83 -15.87
N ILE A 23 -9.10 -16.69 -15.56
CA ILE A 23 -10.19 -17.30 -16.34
C ILE A 23 -10.26 -16.69 -17.75
N ARG A 24 -10.08 -15.37 -17.86
CA ARG A 24 -10.09 -14.63 -19.14
C ARG A 24 -8.95 -15.07 -20.06
N CYS A 25 -7.75 -15.28 -19.51
CA CYS A 25 -6.58 -15.77 -20.23
C CYS A 25 -6.64 -17.28 -20.54
N GLY A 26 -7.76 -17.96 -20.26
CA GLY A 26 -7.98 -19.35 -20.64
C GLY A 26 -7.53 -20.39 -19.60
N PHE A 27 -6.92 -19.97 -18.49
CA PHE A 27 -6.50 -20.89 -17.43
C PHE A 27 -7.71 -21.37 -16.60
N ARG A 28 -8.25 -22.53 -16.95
CA ARG A 28 -9.44 -23.11 -16.30
C ARG A 28 -9.23 -23.45 -14.82
N THR A 29 -8.01 -23.81 -14.42
CA THR A 29 -7.69 -24.21 -13.05
C THR A 29 -6.54 -23.39 -12.46
N GLN A 30 -6.49 -23.29 -11.12
CA GLN A 30 -5.35 -22.71 -10.40
C GLN A 30 -4.06 -23.50 -10.66
N GLY A 31 -4.18 -24.82 -10.80
CA GLY A 31 -3.04 -25.71 -11.09
C GLY A 31 -2.42 -25.44 -12.47
N ALA A 32 -3.23 -25.11 -13.48
CA ALA A 32 -2.72 -24.76 -14.81
C ALA A 32 -1.89 -23.47 -14.77
N LEU A 33 -2.35 -22.44 -14.05
CA LEU A 33 -1.58 -21.21 -13.85
C LEU A 33 -0.30 -21.47 -13.03
N ALA A 34 -0.41 -22.28 -11.98
CA ALA A 34 0.71 -22.63 -11.10
C ALA A 34 1.82 -23.38 -11.85
N ALA A 35 1.46 -24.31 -12.74
CA ALA A 35 2.40 -25.06 -13.57
C ALA A 35 3.22 -24.15 -14.48
N VAL A 36 2.57 -23.15 -15.12
CA VAL A 36 3.25 -22.17 -15.97
C VAL A 36 4.15 -21.23 -15.16
N LEU A 37 3.74 -20.86 -13.95
CA LEU A 37 4.52 -19.99 -13.06
C LEU A 37 5.62 -20.75 -12.29
N GLY A 38 5.64 -22.08 -12.33
CA GLY A 38 6.58 -22.90 -11.58
C GLY A 38 6.37 -22.85 -10.07
N CYS A 39 5.12 -22.72 -9.61
CA CYS A 39 4.80 -22.67 -8.18
C CYS A 39 3.74 -23.72 -7.79
N ALA A 40 3.50 -23.87 -6.48
CA ALA A 40 2.45 -24.76 -6.00
C ALA A 40 1.06 -24.18 -6.27
N ARG A 41 0.07 -25.06 -6.51
CA ARG A 41 -1.35 -24.65 -6.61
C ARG A 41 -1.81 -23.88 -5.37
N SER A 42 -1.39 -24.32 -4.18
CA SER A 42 -1.72 -23.67 -2.91
C SER A 42 -1.28 -22.21 -2.89
N THR A 43 -0.14 -21.88 -3.50
CA THR A 43 0.34 -20.50 -3.63
C THR A 43 -0.65 -19.62 -4.41
N ILE A 44 -1.14 -20.11 -5.55
CA ILE A 44 -2.17 -19.40 -6.33
C ILE A 44 -3.47 -19.28 -5.54
N ALA A 45 -3.89 -20.34 -4.85
CA ALA A 45 -5.08 -20.30 -4.01
C ALA A 45 -4.95 -19.26 -2.89
N THR A 46 -3.79 -19.16 -2.25
CA THR A 46 -3.49 -18.12 -1.26
C THR A 46 -3.57 -16.74 -1.87
N TRP A 47 -3.01 -16.49 -3.06
CA TRP A 47 -3.10 -15.17 -3.71
C TRP A 47 -4.52 -14.81 -4.15
N GLU A 48 -5.31 -15.78 -4.62
CA GLU A 48 -6.70 -15.52 -5.01
C GLU A 48 -7.61 -15.29 -3.78
N ALA A 49 -7.31 -15.94 -2.65
CA ALA A 49 -8.13 -15.89 -1.44
C ALA A 49 -7.68 -14.86 -0.40
N SER A 50 -6.41 -14.42 -0.43
CA SER A 50 -5.83 -13.49 0.53
C SER A 50 -5.31 -12.23 -0.15
N ALA A 51 -5.11 -11.19 0.65
CA ALA A 51 -4.45 -9.96 0.21
C ALA A 51 -2.90 -10.06 0.19
N SER A 52 -2.35 -11.28 0.33
CA SER A 52 -0.91 -11.50 0.38
C SER A 52 -0.25 -11.17 -0.95
N ILE A 53 0.82 -10.36 -0.89
CA ILE A 53 1.51 -9.88 -2.08
C ILE A 53 2.56 -10.92 -2.50
N PRO A 54 2.54 -11.42 -3.75
CA PRO A 54 3.61 -12.25 -4.27
C PRO A 54 4.94 -11.49 -4.26
N ARG A 55 6.05 -12.24 -4.20
CA ARG A 55 7.40 -11.68 -4.41
C ARG A 55 7.43 -10.86 -5.72
N PRO A 56 8.20 -9.75 -5.80
CA PRO A 56 8.25 -8.90 -6.99
C PRO A 56 8.50 -9.66 -8.30
N ASP A 57 9.42 -10.63 -8.31
CA ASP A 57 9.70 -11.47 -9.48
C ASP A 57 8.47 -12.24 -9.97
N MET A 58 7.67 -12.73 -9.03
CA MET A 58 6.49 -13.53 -9.29
C MET A 58 5.31 -12.65 -9.74
N LEU A 59 5.21 -11.44 -9.18
CA LEU A 59 4.26 -10.43 -9.63
C LEU A 59 4.54 -10.01 -11.08
N GLY A 60 5.81 -9.80 -11.43
CA GLY A 60 6.23 -9.50 -12.81
C GLY A 60 5.86 -10.63 -13.77
N LYS A 61 6.11 -11.90 -13.39
CA LYS A 61 5.70 -13.07 -14.19
C LYS A 61 4.19 -13.15 -14.37
N LEU A 62 3.41 -12.88 -13.33
CA LEU A 62 1.95 -12.82 -13.40
C LEU A 62 1.46 -11.75 -14.37
N CYS A 63 1.99 -10.53 -14.29
CA CYS A 63 1.64 -9.43 -15.19
C CYS A 63 1.98 -9.75 -16.64
N ALA A 64 3.17 -10.29 -16.90
CA ALA A 64 3.59 -10.69 -18.23
C ALA A 64 2.69 -11.80 -18.80
N LEU A 65 2.35 -12.82 -17.99
CA LEU A 65 1.54 -13.94 -18.42
C LEU A 65 0.06 -13.58 -18.65
N LEU A 66 -0.47 -12.66 -17.84
CA LEU A 66 -1.85 -12.20 -17.93
C LEU A 66 -2.02 -11.00 -18.87
N CYS A 67 -0.92 -10.48 -19.43
CA CYS A 67 -0.86 -9.28 -20.27
C CYS A 67 -1.55 -8.06 -19.63
N VAL A 68 -1.32 -7.83 -18.34
CA VAL A 68 -1.90 -6.70 -17.59
C VAL A 68 -0.83 -5.90 -16.86
N PRO A 69 -1.04 -4.59 -16.68
CA PRO A 69 -0.16 -3.80 -15.84
C PRO A 69 -0.28 -4.20 -14.36
N VAL A 70 0.78 -3.96 -13.59
CA VAL A 70 0.82 -4.26 -12.15
C VAL A 70 -0.35 -3.62 -11.40
N SER A 71 -0.69 -2.38 -11.75
CA SER A 71 -1.82 -1.61 -11.17
C SER A 71 -3.19 -2.26 -11.32
N GLU A 72 -3.34 -3.23 -12.22
CA GLU A 72 -4.57 -4.00 -12.36
C GLU A 72 -4.67 -5.12 -11.32
N LEU A 73 -3.53 -5.72 -10.95
CA LEU A 73 -3.43 -6.80 -9.96
C LEU A 73 -3.24 -6.29 -8.54
N ILE A 74 -2.64 -5.11 -8.36
CA ILE A 74 -2.46 -4.50 -7.05
C ILE A 74 -3.51 -3.42 -6.79
N GLU A 75 -3.93 -3.33 -5.54
CA GLU A 75 -4.66 -2.20 -5.01
C GLU A 75 -3.74 -1.46 -4.05
N GLU A 76 -3.63 -0.15 -4.22
CA GLU A 76 -3.07 0.72 -3.19
C GLU A 76 -4.06 0.73 -2.02
N CYS A 77 -3.74 -0.07 -1.00
CA CYS A 77 -4.52 -0.16 0.22
C CYS A 77 -4.01 0.86 1.21
N GLY A 78 -4.48 2.08 0.99
CA GLY A 78 -4.19 3.22 1.82
C GLY A 78 -4.63 4.41 1.01
N GLY A 79 -5.66 5.12 1.46
CA GLY A 79 -5.89 6.45 0.94
C GLY A 79 -4.60 7.28 1.07
N PRO A 80 -4.48 8.40 0.34
CA PRO A 80 -3.25 9.18 0.28
C PRO A 80 -2.63 9.36 1.67
N SER A 81 -1.45 8.75 1.87
CA SER A 81 -0.70 8.83 3.13
C SER A 81 0.22 10.06 3.10
N LEU A 82 0.74 10.48 4.26
CA LEU A 82 1.75 11.53 4.30
C LEU A 82 2.97 11.17 3.45
N ARG A 83 3.37 9.89 3.43
CA ARG A 83 4.47 9.39 2.59
C ARG A 83 4.15 9.54 1.11
N SER A 84 2.95 9.14 0.69
CA SER A 84 2.52 9.21 -0.72
C SER A 84 2.44 10.66 -1.18
N LEU A 85 1.86 11.56 -0.37
CA LEU A 85 1.78 13.00 -0.67
C LEU A 85 3.16 13.65 -0.74
N ARG A 86 4.03 13.32 0.22
CA ARG A 86 5.42 13.82 0.27
C ARG A 86 6.21 13.37 -0.96
N THR A 87 6.07 12.09 -1.35
CA THR A 87 6.76 11.52 -2.51
C THR A 87 6.25 12.12 -3.82
N ALA A 88 4.93 12.33 -3.94
CA ALA A 88 4.35 13.03 -5.10
C ALA A 88 4.81 14.49 -5.22
N ALA A 89 5.13 15.14 -4.09
CA ALA A 89 5.70 16.49 -4.05
C ALA A 89 7.23 16.52 -4.21
N GLY A 90 7.90 15.37 -4.39
CA GLY A 90 9.36 15.29 -4.55
C GLY A 90 10.16 15.60 -3.28
N LEU A 91 9.54 15.53 -2.10
CA LEU A 91 10.16 15.91 -0.83
C LEU A 91 10.73 14.70 -0.09
N ARG A 92 11.85 14.86 0.62
CA ARG A 92 12.36 13.86 1.57
C ARG A 92 11.76 14.11 2.96
N GLN A 93 11.84 13.10 3.84
CA GLN A 93 11.37 13.23 5.23
C GLN A 93 12.03 14.40 5.96
N VAL A 94 13.33 14.64 5.71
CA VAL A 94 14.08 15.76 6.30
C VAL A 94 13.57 17.12 5.84
N ASP A 95 13.17 17.23 4.58
CA ASP A 95 12.65 18.48 4.02
C ASP A 95 11.29 18.80 4.68
N MET A 96 10.43 17.78 4.84
CA MET A 96 9.14 17.92 5.51
C MET A 96 9.27 18.22 7.01
N ALA A 97 10.22 17.58 7.69
CA ALA A 97 10.54 17.88 9.08
C ALA A 97 11.02 19.33 9.25
N GLY A 98 11.79 19.84 8.29
CA GLY A 98 12.23 21.24 8.23
C GLY A 98 11.06 22.22 8.12
N PHE A 99 10.14 22.01 7.18
CA PHE A 99 8.94 22.84 7.05
C PHE A 99 8.04 22.82 8.31
N LEU A 100 7.93 21.66 8.95
CA LEU A 100 7.16 21.47 10.18
C LEU A 100 7.89 21.92 11.46
N LYS A 101 9.17 22.31 11.35
CA LYS A 101 10.05 22.69 12.47
C LYS A 101 10.11 21.61 13.57
N ILE A 102 10.26 20.35 13.17
CA ILE A 102 10.35 19.18 14.07
C ILE A 102 11.57 18.32 13.73
N SER A 103 11.87 17.33 14.57
CA SER A 103 12.90 16.35 14.25
C SER A 103 12.43 15.38 13.14
N PRO A 104 13.34 14.88 12.29
CA PRO A 104 13.02 13.85 11.30
C PRO A 104 12.45 12.58 11.93
N SER A 105 12.90 12.22 13.14
CA SER A 105 12.37 11.07 13.90
C SER A 105 10.90 11.29 14.30
N ALA A 106 10.54 12.46 14.82
CA ALA A 106 9.16 12.79 15.16
C ALA A 106 8.26 12.82 13.91
N TYR A 107 8.78 13.27 12.77
CA TYR A 107 8.08 13.16 11.50
C TYR A 107 7.89 11.70 11.07
N CYS A 108 8.92 10.87 11.18
CA CYS A 108 8.88 9.44 10.86
C CYS A 108 7.86 8.67 11.71
N ASP A 109 7.75 8.97 13.00
CA ASP A 109 6.76 8.33 13.89
C ASP A 109 5.32 8.64 13.45
N VAL A 110 5.06 9.85 12.95
CA VAL A 110 3.75 10.20 12.39
C VAL A 110 3.55 9.61 11.00
N GLU A 111 4.55 9.64 10.12
CA GLU A 111 4.47 9.07 8.76
C GLU A 111 4.25 7.56 8.79
N THR A 112 4.85 6.86 9.76
CA THR A 112 4.70 5.41 9.96
C THR A 112 3.46 5.02 10.76
N GLY A 113 2.66 5.99 11.20
CA GLY A 113 1.42 5.76 11.94
C GLY A 113 1.61 5.36 13.41
N ARG A 114 2.83 5.48 13.97
CA ARG A 114 3.07 5.29 15.41
C ARG A 114 2.46 6.40 16.24
N GLN A 115 2.29 7.59 15.66
CA GLN A 115 1.64 8.73 16.27
C GLN A 115 0.62 9.35 15.30
N ALA A 116 -0.51 9.84 15.84
CA ALA A 116 -1.50 10.56 15.05
C ALA A 116 -0.92 11.89 14.53
N ILE A 117 -1.42 12.33 13.36
CA ILE A 117 -1.03 13.60 12.74
C ILE A 117 -1.53 14.77 13.62
N PRO A 118 -0.64 15.60 14.18
CA PRO A 118 -1.05 16.74 14.98
C PRO A 118 -1.84 17.77 14.16
N THR A 119 -2.93 18.30 14.73
CA THR A 119 -3.79 19.31 14.07
C THR A 119 -3.02 20.54 13.58
N ARG A 120 -1.93 20.90 14.26
CA ARG A 120 -1.04 22.03 13.91
C ARG A 120 -0.23 21.82 12.63
N TRP A 121 -0.15 20.61 12.08
CA TRP A 121 0.58 20.33 10.84
C TRP A 121 -0.22 20.67 9.59
N PHE A 122 -1.56 20.61 9.66
CA PHE A 122 -2.41 20.76 8.48
C PHE A 122 -2.26 22.10 7.74
N PRO A 123 -2.10 23.26 8.41
CA PRO A 123 -1.81 24.51 7.70
C PRO A 123 -0.52 24.46 6.88
N VAL A 124 0.53 23.85 7.44
CA VAL A 124 1.83 23.69 6.75
C VAL A 124 1.70 22.70 5.60
N LEU A 125 1.03 21.57 5.81
CA LEU A 125 0.79 20.57 4.77
C LEU A 125 -0.05 21.13 3.62
N ALA A 126 -1.07 21.94 3.91
CA ALA A 126 -1.87 22.64 2.91
C ALA A 126 -1.02 23.56 2.03
N SER A 127 -0.16 24.37 2.66
CA SER A 127 0.78 25.24 1.95
C SER A 127 1.77 24.46 1.10
N VAL A 128 2.37 23.40 1.64
CA VAL A 128 3.38 22.58 0.95
C VAL A 128 2.79 21.81 -0.22
N PHE A 129 1.58 21.27 -0.07
CA PHE A 129 0.92 20.50 -1.14
C PHE A 129 0.08 21.36 -2.08
N GLY A 130 0.01 22.68 -1.86
CA GLY A 130 -0.79 23.60 -2.68
C GLY A 130 -2.28 23.27 -2.69
N ARG A 131 -2.82 22.77 -1.57
CA ARG A 131 -4.22 22.32 -1.44
C ARG A 131 -4.87 22.90 -0.20
N PRO A 132 -6.18 23.18 -0.22
CA PRO A 132 -6.93 23.57 0.98
C PRO A 132 -6.74 22.59 2.14
N GLU A 133 -6.69 23.08 3.38
CA GLU A 133 -6.56 22.23 4.59
C GLU A 133 -7.63 21.15 4.67
N GLN A 134 -8.87 21.48 4.28
CA GLN A 134 -9.98 20.53 4.27
C GLN A 134 -9.72 19.36 3.33
N ASP A 135 -9.08 19.59 2.18
CA ASP A 135 -8.79 18.57 1.18
C ASP A 135 -7.67 17.67 1.70
N VAL A 136 -6.62 18.25 2.27
CA VAL A 136 -5.52 17.51 2.90
C VAL A 136 -6.05 16.64 4.06
N ARG A 137 -6.95 17.18 4.89
CA ARG A 137 -7.63 16.43 5.96
C ARG A 137 -8.49 15.32 5.39
N ALA A 138 -9.30 15.58 4.37
CA ALA A 138 -10.15 14.58 3.74
C ALA A 138 -9.34 13.45 3.13
N MET A 139 -8.25 13.77 2.43
CA MET A 139 -7.29 12.82 1.85
C MET A 139 -6.69 11.91 2.93
N LEU A 140 -6.17 12.50 4.02
CA LEU A 140 -5.53 11.75 5.10
C LEU A 140 -6.53 10.99 5.99
N ASN A 141 -7.74 11.51 6.19
CA ASN A 141 -8.82 10.86 6.95
C ASN A 141 -9.49 9.73 6.16
N ALA A 142 -9.63 9.86 4.84
CA ALA A 142 -10.12 8.80 3.97
C ALA A 142 -9.13 7.61 3.93
N GLY A 143 -7.83 7.88 4.08
CA GLY A 143 -6.81 6.85 4.28
C GLY A 143 -6.81 6.21 5.67
N GLY A 144 -7.14 6.97 6.72
CA GLY A 144 -7.11 6.49 8.12
C GLY A 144 -8.34 5.69 8.59
N ARG A 145 -9.53 5.89 8.00
CA ARG A 145 -10.78 5.26 8.47
C ARG A 145 -10.92 3.75 8.21
N ARG A 146 -10.01 3.13 7.44
CA ARG A 146 -10.04 1.68 7.18
C ARG A 146 -8.98 0.87 7.93
N ALA A 147 -8.16 1.51 8.77
CA ALA A 147 -7.04 0.88 9.47
C ALA A 147 -7.29 0.55 10.95
N ILE A 148 -8.45 0.92 11.53
CA ILE A 148 -8.72 0.71 12.97
C ILE A 148 -9.75 -0.36 13.30
N ASP A 149 -10.37 -1.02 12.32
CA ASP A 149 -11.34 -2.08 12.62
C ASP A 149 -10.70 -3.46 12.44
N GLY A 150 -10.26 -4.07 13.56
CA GLY A 150 -9.76 -5.44 13.54
C GLY A 150 -8.78 -5.90 14.62
N ARG A 151 -9.03 -5.61 15.91
CA ARG A 151 -8.90 -6.60 17.02
C ARG A 151 -9.21 -5.98 18.39
N PRO A 152 -10.05 -6.63 19.22
CA PRO A 152 -10.09 -6.31 20.64
C PRO A 152 -8.75 -6.69 21.29
N ARG A 153 -8.22 -5.80 22.12
CA ARG A 153 -7.14 -6.13 23.06
C ARG A 153 -7.75 -6.94 24.19
N THR A 154 -7.63 -8.26 24.13
CA THR A 154 -7.72 -9.11 25.32
C THR A 154 -6.45 -8.91 26.13
N GLY A 155 -6.63 -8.45 27.38
CA GLY A 155 -5.59 -8.47 28.41
C GLY A 155 -5.33 -9.86 28.95
#